data_AF-A0A7Y4MDY2-F1
#
_entry.id   AF-A0A7Y4MDY2-F1
#
_cell.length_a   1.000
_cell.length_b   1.000
_cell.length_c   1.000
_cell.angle_alpha   90.00
_cell.angle_beta   90.00
_cell.angle_gamma   90.00
#
_symmetry.space_group_name_H-M   'P 1'
#
loop_
_entity.id
_entity.type
_entity.pdbx_description
1 polymer ?
#
loop_
_entity_poly.entity_id
_entity_poly.type
_entity_poly.pdbx_seq_one_letter_code
_entity_poly.pdbx_strand_id
1 'polypeptide(L)'
;MAPVGGLDAAQVLDTLKDIDEARSWLDAQEAKVVTRALDLQTEHTRHDPRDWGYEKTVTASEVSAALHIPERTAGFLVEHSTLLTRYCPATLEALEAGKLSKRHAWAVVEEATSIPDTDPAVTADFEARLIDMALEPVKLFV
;
A
#
# COMPACT_ATOMS: atom_id res chain seq x y z
N MET A 1 12.12 25.48 -3.60
CA MET A 1 12.97 24.85 -2.57
C MET A 1 14.27 25.63 -2.46
N ALA A 2 14.66 26.02 -1.25
CA ALA A 2 16.03 26.49 -1.01
C ALA A 2 17.03 25.37 -1.37
N PRO A 3 18.25 25.68 -1.84
CA PRO A 3 19.27 24.66 -2.06
C PRO A 3 19.55 23.92 -0.75
N VAL A 4 19.71 22.59 -0.80
CA VAL A 4 19.87 21.72 0.39
C VAL A 4 20.99 22.23 1.32
N GLY A 5 22.06 22.82 0.77
CA GLY A 5 23.16 23.38 1.55
C GLY A 5 22.86 24.64 2.38
N GLY A 6 21.65 25.21 2.25
CA GLY A 6 21.22 26.39 3.01
C GLY A 6 20.18 26.10 4.10
N LEU A 7 19.82 24.83 4.32
CA LEU A 7 18.83 24.44 5.32
C LEU A 7 19.45 24.38 6.72
N ASP A 8 18.77 24.93 7.72
CA ASP A 8 19.11 24.68 9.12
C ASP A 8 18.60 23.31 9.62
N ALA A 9 18.95 22.93 10.85
CA ALA A 9 18.61 21.61 11.40
C ALA A 9 17.10 21.33 11.45
N ALA A 10 16.26 22.34 11.74
CA ALA A 10 14.81 22.16 11.78
C ALA A 10 14.25 22.03 10.37
N GLN A 11 14.71 22.89 9.46
CA GLN A 11 14.32 22.89 8.05
C GLN A 11 14.66 21.58 7.34
N VAL A 12 15.80 20.95 7.66
CA VAL A 12 16.17 19.64 7.12
C VAL A 12 15.17 18.56 7.54
N LEU A 13 14.81 18.50 8.82
CA LEU A 13 13.88 17.49 9.32
C LEU A 13 12.47 17.69 8.77
N ASP A 14 12.01 18.94 8.68
CA ASP A 14 10.70 19.24 8.10
C ASP A 14 10.67 18.90 6.60
N THR A 15 11.75 19.20 5.86
CA THR A 15 11.85 18.79 4.44
C THR A 15 11.81 17.27 4.29
N LEU A 16 12.43 16.51 5.20
CA LEU A 16 12.37 15.05 5.17
C LEU A 16 10.96 14.53 5.44
N LYS A 17 10.20 15.16 6.35
CA LYS A 17 8.79 14.81 6.59
C LYS A 17 7.93 15.09 5.36
N ASP A 18 8.08 16.27 4.73
CA ASP A 18 7.35 16.61 3.52
C ASP A 18 7.60 15.59 2.39
N ILE A 19 8.85 15.12 2.26
CA ILE A 19 9.21 14.07 1.29
C ILE A 19 8.55 12.73 1.65
N ASP A 20 8.54 12.37 2.93
CA ASP A 20 7.96 11.11 3.41
C ASP A 20 6.43 11.08 3.24
N GLU A 21 5.76 12.20 3.54
CA GLU A 21 4.32 12.38 3.28
C GLU A 21 4.00 12.26 1.78
N ALA A 22 4.81 12.90 0.92
CA ALA A 22 4.63 12.80 -0.52
C ALA A 22 4.85 11.36 -1.05
N ARG A 23 5.85 10.65 -0.53
CA ARG A 23 6.08 9.22 -0.87
C ARG A 23 4.91 8.36 -0.43
N SER A 24 4.44 8.54 0.80
CA SER A 24 3.31 7.79 1.35
C SER A 24 2.03 7.99 0.54
N TRP A 25 1.74 9.23 0.13
CA TRP A 25 0.64 9.52 -0.79
C TRP A 25 0.81 8.82 -2.15
N LEU A 26 2.02 8.87 -2.75
CA LEU A 26 2.32 8.18 -4.01
C LEU A 26 2.18 6.67 -3.89
N ASP A 27 2.63 6.07 -2.79
CA ASP A 27 2.49 4.65 -2.50
C ASP A 27 1.00 4.25 -2.37
N ALA A 28 0.16 5.09 -1.76
CA ALA A 28 -1.28 4.88 -1.74
C ALA A 28 -1.90 4.95 -3.15
N GLN A 29 -1.46 5.89 -3.99
CA GLN A 29 -1.93 5.95 -5.39
C GLN A 29 -1.48 4.73 -6.20
N GLU A 30 -0.23 4.27 -6.01
CA GLU A 30 0.27 3.06 -6.66
C GLU A 30 -0.62 1.86 -6.33
N ALA A 31 -0.98 1.67 -5.05
CA ALA A 31 -1.87 0.60 -4.64
C ALA A 31 -3.25 0.68 -5.31
N LYS A 32 -3.83 1.87 -5.39
CA LYS A 32 -5.12 2.10 -6.06
C LYS A 32 -5.04 1.81 -7.57
N VAL A 33 -3.99 2.29 -8.24
CA VAL A 33 -3.79 2.11 -9.70
C VAL A 33 -3.54 0.65 -10.04
N VAL A 34 -2.69 -0.05 -9.27
CA VAL A 34 -2.43 -1.48 -9.46
C VAL A 34 -3.70 -2.31 -9.24
N THR A 35 -4.49 -1.99 -8.21
CA THR A 35 -5.79 -2.65 -7.99
C THR A 35 -6.74 -2.41 -9.17
N ARG A 36 -6.77 -1.18 -9.71
CA ARG A 36 -7.60 -0.87 -10.88
C ARG A 36 -7.15 -1.62 -12.13
N ALA A 37 -5.86 -1.83 -12.32
CA ALA A 37 -5.36 -2.65 -13.43
C ALA A 37 -5.90 -4.09 -13.33
N LEU A 38 -5.90 -4.68 -12.14
CA LEU A 38 -6.50 -6.00 -11.91
C LEU A 38 -8.02 -6.02 -12.17
N ASP A 39 -8.74 -4.96 -11.77
CA ASP A 39 -10.17 -4.85 -12.04
C ASP A 39 -10.46 -4.84 -13.55
N LEU A 40 -9.69 -4.07 -14.32
CA LEU A 40 -9.80 -4.00 -15.78
C LEU A 40 -9.50 -5.35 -16.42
N GLN A 41 -8.48 -6.06 -15.94
CA GLN A 41 -8.15 -7.39 -16.43
C GLN A 41 -9.30 -8.38 -16.14
N THR A 42 -9.90 -8.29 -14.95
CA THR A 42 -11.06 -9.09 -14.56
C THR A 42 -12.28 -8.78 -15.43
N GLU A 43 -12.53 -7.51 -15.73
CA GLU A 43 -13.59 -7.05 -16.63
C GLU A 43 -13.37 -7.61 -18.05
N HIS A 44 -12.14 -7.59 -18.56
CA HIS A 44 -11.80 -8.13 -19.87
C HIS A 44 -12.03 -9.65 -19.95
N THR A 45 -11.53 -10.40 -18.98
CA THR A 45 -11.65 -11.86 -18.94
C THR A 45 -13.10 -12.35 -18.77
N ARG A 46 -14.00 -11.56 -18.16
CA ARG A 46 -15.44 -11.88 -18.13
C ARG A 46 -16.05 -12.02 -19.52
N HIS A 47 -15.45 -11.43 -20.55
CA HIS A 47 -15.93 -11.51 -21.94
C HIS A 47 -15.37 -12.73 -22.71
N ASP A 48 -14.26 -13.35 -22.29
CA ASP A 48 -13.70 -14.57 -22.89
C ASP A 48 -13.38 -15.64 -21.83
N PRO A 49 -14.20 -16.71 -21.70
CA PRO A 49 -14.02 -17.75 -20.70
C PRO A 49 -12.68 -18.49 -20.75
N ARG A 50 -11.93 -18.39 -21.85
CA ARG A 50 -10.63 -19.06 -22.02
C ARG A 50 -9.50 -18.41 -21.21
N ASP A 51 -9.68 -17.15 -20.83
CA ASP A 51 -8.67 -16.37 -20.09
C ASP A 51 -8.95 -16.36 -18.56
N TRP A 52 -10.00 -17.05 -18.12
CA TRP A 52 -10.45 -17.08 -16.72
C TRP A 52 -9.39 -17.69 -15.79
N GLY A 53 -9.13 -17.00 -14.67
CA GLY A 53 -8.25 -17.47 -13.60
C GLY A 53 -6.78 -17.06 -13.74
N TYR A 54 -6.42 -16.31 -14.78
CA TYR A 54 -5.07 -15.78 -15.00
C TYR A 54 -4.96 -14.27 -14.80
N GLU A 55 -6.00 -13.61 -14.30
CA GLU A 55 -6.10 -12.15 -14.23
C GLU A 55 -4.95 -11.56 -13.41
N LYS A 56 -4.65 -12.17 -12.25
CA LYS A 56 -3.53 -11.75 -11.39
C LYS A 56 -2.17 -11.95 -12.07
N THR A 57 -1.98 -13.07 -12.77
CA THR A 57 -0.71 -13.37 -13.46
C THR A 57 -0.48 -12.38 -14.59
N VAL A 58 -1.48 -12.15 -15.45
CA VAL A 58 -1.38 -11.17 -16.54
C VAL A 58 -1.13 -9.77 -16.00
N THR A 59 -1.88 -9.34 -14.98
CA THR A 59 -1.67 -8.03 -14.34
C THR A 59 -0.25 -7.92 -13.78
N ALA A 60 0.27 -8.96 -13.13
CA ALA A 60 1.64 -8.96 -12.60
C ALA A 60 2.69 -8.85 -13.72
N SER A 61 2.51 -9.54 -14.85
CA SER A 61 3.40 -9.41 -16.01
C SER A 61 3.39 -7.99 -16.60
N GLU A 62 2.21 -7.37 -16.71
CA GLU A 62 2.08 -5.97 -17.19
C GLU A 62 2.72 -4.96 -16.23
N VAL A 63 2.46 -5.09 -14.92
CA VAL A 63 3.08 -4.25 -13.88
C VAL A 63 4.61 -4.43 -13.87
N SER A 64 5.09 -5.67 -14.00
CA SER A 64 6.53 -5.97 -14.11
C SER A 64 7.17 -5.25 -15.28
N ALA A 65 6.55 -5.30 -16.46
CA ALA A 65 7.04 -4.63 -17.66
C ALA A 65 7.00 -3.09 -17.52
N ALA A 66 5.93 -2.53 -16.97
CA ALA A 66 5.77 -1.09 -16.83
C ALA A 66 6.77 -0.49 -15.82
N LEU A 67 6.95 -1.14 -14.67
CA LEU A 67 7.80 -0.65 -13.56
C LEU A 67 9.24 -1.15 -13.63
N HIS A 68 9.57 -2.05 -14.57
CA HIS A 68 10.89 -2.67 -14.72
C HIS A 68 11.35 -3.42 -13.46
N ILE A 69 10.44 -4.16 -12.83
CA ILE A 69 10.68 -4.95 -11.61
C ILE A 69 10.51 -6.46 -11.89
N PRO A 70 11.09 -7.36 -11.08
CA PRO A 70 10.88 -8.81 -11.22
C PRO A 70 9.39 -9.19 -11.13
N GLU A 71 8.97 -10.18 -11.91
CA GLU A 71 7.57 -10.62 -11.95
C GLU A 71 7.05 -11.11 -10.59
N ARG A 72 7.90 -11.77 -9.79
CA ARG A 72 7.56 -12.12 -8.40
C ARG A 72 7.28 -10.87 -7.56
N THR A 73 8.07 -9.81 -7.71
CA THR A 73 7.86 -8.54 -7.00
C THR A 73 6.58 -7.85 -7.46
N ALA A 74 6.28 -7.86 -8.76
CA ALA A 74 5.03 -7.34 -9.30
C ALA A 74 3.81 -8.14 -8.79
N GLY A 75 3.92 -9.47 -8.71
CA GLY A 75 2.89 -10.32 -8.12
C GLY A 75 2.59 -9.96 -6.66
N PHE A 76 3.63 -9.78 -5.85
CA PHE A 76 3.47 -9.30 -4.47
C PHE A 76 2.82 -7.91 -4.40
N LEU A 77 3.20 -7.00 -5.30
CA LEU A 77 2.62 -5.66 -5.38
C LEU A 77 1.13 -5.74 -5.73
N VAL A 78 0.73 -6.54 -6.72
CA VAL A 78 -0.68 -6.76 -7.08
C VAL A 78 -1.47 -7.31 -5.91
N GLU A 79 -0.94 -8.32 -5.22
CA GLU A 79 -1.58 -8.94 -4.06
C GLU A 79 -1.77 -7.95 -2.92
N HIS A 80 -0.69 -7.31 -2.45
CA HIS A 80 -0.75 -6.37 -1.33
C HIS A 80 -1.59 -5.14 -1.65
N SER A 81 -1.49 -4.60 -2.86
CA SER A 81 -2.30 -3.45 -3.30
C SER A 81 -3.79 -3.78 -3.26
N THR A 82 -4.15 -4.98 -3.74
CA THR A 82 -5.54 -5.45 -3.73
C THR A 82 -6.03 -5.63 -2.30
N LEU A 83 -5.22 -6.22 -1.42
CA LEU A 83 -5.57 -6.43 -0.02
C LEU A 83 -5.75 -5.10 0.71
N LEU A 84 -4.79 -4.19 0.57
CA LEU A 84 -4.84 -2.85 1.14
C LEU A 84 -6.09 -2.09 0.69
N THR A 85 -6.35 -2.07 -0.63
CA THR A 85 -7.45 -1.27 -1.21
C THR A 85 -8.82 -1.82 -0.88
N ARG A 86 -8.96 -3.14 -0.76
CA ARG A 86 -10.27 -3.78 -0.60
C ARG A 86 -10.61 -4.16 0.85
N TYR A 87 -9.60 -4.38 1.69
CA TYR A 87 -9.80 -4.95 3.04
C TYR A 87 -9.16 -4.12 4.15
N CYS A 88 -8.32 -3.13 3.83
CA CYS A 88 -7.70 -2.26 4.84
C CYS A 88 -7.89 -0.77 4.50
N PRO A 89 -9.16 -0.30 4.42
CA PRO A 89 -9.46 1.07 4.00
C PRO A 89 -8.91 2.13 4.97
N ALA A 90 -8.94 1.90 6.29
CA ALA A 90 -8.41 2.86 7.26
C ALA A 90 -6.88 2.99 7.15
N THR A 91 -6.21 1.89 6.84
CA THR A 91 -4.77 1.85 6.58
C THR A 91 -4.42 2.59 5.31
N LEU A 92 -5.20 2.40 4.24
CA LEU A 92 -5.02 3.14 2.99
C LEU A 92 -5.19 4.65 3.20
N GLU A 93 -6.20 5.07 3.95
CA GLU A 93 -6.42 6.48 4.30
C GLU A 93 -5.25 7.05 5.12
N ALA A 94 -4.73 6.29 6.09
CA ALA A 94 -3.60 6.72 6.91
C ALA A 94 -2.29 6.81 6.10
N LEU A 95 -2.07 5.89 5.15
CA LEU A 95 -0.96 5.94 4.19
C LEU A 95 -1.09 7.16 3.27
N GLU A 96 -2.28 7.38 2.70
CA GLU A 96 -2.55 8.52 1.81
C GLU A 96 -2.38 9.87 2.51
N ALA A 97 -2.69 9.94 3.81
CA ALA A 97 -2.49 11.12 4.66
C ALA A 97 -1.05 11.28 5.19
N GLY A 98 -0.10 10.41 4.79
CA GLY A 98 1.29 10.47 5.25
C GLY A 98 1.52 10.09 6.72
N LYS A 99 0.51 9.52 7.39
CA LYS A 99 0.63 9.06 8.79
C LYS A 99 1.35 7.71 8.88
N LEU A 100 1.22 6.90 7.84
CA LEU A 100 1.90 5.61 7.70
C LEU A 100 2.83 5.64 6.49
N SER A 101 3.98 4.98 6.61
CA SER A 101 4.81 4.64 5.46
C SER A 101 4.31 3.36 4.79
N LYS A 102 4.71 3.09 3.55
CA LYS A 102 4.44 1.82 2.85
C LYS A 102 4.78 0.59 3.69
N ARG A 103 5.90 0.63 4.42
CA ARG A 103 6.32 -0.47 5.29
C ARG A 103 5.32 -0.74 6.41
N HIS A 104 4.72 0.30 7.00
CA HIS A 104 3.68 0.13 8.00
C HIS A 104 2.41 -0.45 7.38
N ALA A 105 1.96 0.11 6.25
CA ALA A 105 0.76 -0.37 5.58
C ALA A 105 0.87 -1.86 5.17
N TRP A 106 2.06 -2.30 4.72
CA TRP A 106 2.28 -3.69 4.33
C TRP A 106 2.27 -4.63 5.54
N ALA A 107 2.86 -4.22 6.66
CA ALA A 107 2.78 -4.99 7.91
C ALA A 107 1.32 -5.13 8.39
N VAL A 108 0.51 -4.08 8.26
CA VAL A 108 -0.92 -4.16 8.58
C VAL A 108 -1.64 -5.15 7.67
N VAL A 109 -1.37 -5.13 6.36
CA VAL A 109 -1.95 -6.08 5.39
C VAL A 109 -1.58 -7.53 5.74
N GLU A 110 -0.30 -7.79 6.00
CA GLU A 110 0.19 -9.12 6.38
C GLU A 110 -0.54 -9.64 7.64
N GLU A 111 -0.65 -8.82 8.69
CA GLU A 111 -1.34 -9.18 9.92
C GLU A 111 -2.86 -9.31 9.76
N ALA A 112 -3.50 -8.40 9.02
CA ALA A 112 -4.95 -8.42 8.79
C ALA A 112 -5.40 -9.67 8.04
N THR A 113 -4.55 -10.22 7.16
CA THR A 113 -4.86 -11.45 6.41
C THR A 113 -4.76 -12.74 7.25
N SER A 114 -4.24 -12.65 8.49
CA SER A 114 -4.08 -13.80 9.39
C SER A 114 -5.38 -14.26 10.06
N ILE A 115 -6.47 -13.48 9.96
CA ILE A 115 -7.76 -13.76 10.59
C ILE A 115 -8.79 -14.15 9.51
N PRO A 116 -9.11 -15.45 9.33
CA PRO A 116 -10.10 -15.87 8.36
C PRO A 116 -11.54 -15.53 8.79
N ASP A 117 -12.38 -15.18 7.82
CA ASP A 117 -13.85 -15.33 7.85
C ASP A 117 -14.53 -14.79 9.13
N THR A 118 -14.15 -13.57 9.50
CA THR A 118 -14.62 -12.90 10.72
C THR A 118 -15.58 -11.76 10.37
N ASP A 119 -16.49 -11.44 11.29
CA ASP A 119 -17.42 -10.31 11.19
C ASP A 119 -16.69 -9.03 10.73
N PRO A 120 -17.19 -8.30 9.70
CA PRO A 120 -16.57 -7.06 9.22
C PRO A 120 -16.26 -6.04 10.32
N ALA A 121 -17.07 -5.97 11.38
CA ALA A 121 -16.81 -5.09 12.51
C ALA A 121 -15.55 -5.49 13.28
N VAL A 122 -15.31 -6.79 13.46
CA VAL A 122 -14.12 -7.30 14.14
C VAL A 122 -12.86 -7.07 13.29
N THR A 123 -12.96 -7.22 11.96
CA THR A 123 -11.85 -6.90 11.05
C THR A 123 -11.50 -5.40 11.11
N ALA A 124 -12.49 -4.52 11.12
CA ALA A 124 -12.28 -3.08 11.23
C ALA A 124 -11.66 -2.69 12.59
N ASP A 125 -12.15 -3.27 13.69
CA ASP A 125 -11.57 -3.04 15.02
C ASP A 125 -10.13 -3.55 15.11
N PHE A 126 -9.82 -4.69 14.49
CA PHE A 126 -8.46 -5.22 14.43
C PHE A 126 -7.53 -4.32 13.61
N GLU A 127 -7.97 -3.88 12.43
CA GLU A 127 -7.24 -2.93 11.60
C GLU A 127 -6.91 -1.65 12.39
N ALA A 128 -7.90 -1.06 13.07
CA ALA A 128 -7.70 0.15 13.89
C ALA A 128 -6.62 -0.06 14.96
N ARG A 129 -6.62 -1.21 15.64
CA ARG A 129 -5.59 -1.55 16.64
C ARG A 129 -4.19 -1.70 16.04
N LEU A 130 -4.08 -2.25 14.82
CA LEU A 130 -2.80 -2.36 14.12
C LEU A 130 -2.27 -0.98 13.73
N ILE A 131 -3.15 -0.07 13.30
CA ILE A 131 -2.79 1.33 13.00
C ILE A 131 -2.30 2.03 14.26
N ASP A 132 -3.01 1.91 15.38
CA ASP A 132 -2.59 2.51 16.65
C ASP A 132 -1.20 2.03 17.08
N MET A 133 -0.94 0.72 16.95
CA MET A 133 0.37 0.14 17.23
C MET A 133 1.46 0.62 16.28
N ALA A 134 1.14 0.81 14.99
CA ALA A 134 2.09 1.32 14.00
C ALA A 134 2.41 2.81 14.18
N LEU A 135 1.47 3.59 14.72
CA LEU A 135 1.63 5.01 15.02
C LEU A 135 2.25 5.27 16.40
N GLU A 136 2.31 4.27 17.28
CA GLU A 136 2.93 4.43 18.59
C GLU A 136 4.41 4.77 18.40
N PRO A 137 4.88 5.95 18.87
CA PRO A 137 6.27 6.33 18.71
C PRO A 137 7.14 5.32 19.46
N VAL A 138 8.11 4.74 18.76
CA VAL A 138 9.15 3.93 19.41
C VAL A 138 9.75 4.80 20.51
N LYS A 139 9.53 4.40 21.78
CA LYS A 139 10.19 5.01 22.93
C LYS A 139 11.68 4.75 22.76
N LEU A 140 12.34 5.67 22.07
CA LEU A 140 13.78 5.77 22.05
C LEU A 140 14.19 6.02 23.51
N PHE A 141 14.74 4.99 24.15
CA PHE A 141 15.48 5.15 25.40
C PHE A 141 16.67 6.05 25.09
N VAL A 142 16.48 7.36 25.28
CA VAL A 142 17.53 8.38 25.34
C VAL A 142 17.43 9.06 26.69
#